data_AF-A0A2S9J4L8-F1
#
_entry.id   AF-A0A2S9J4L8-F1
#
_cell.length_a   1.000
_cell.length_b   1.000
_cell.length_c   1.000
_cell.angle_alpha   90.00
_cell.angle_beta   90.00
_cell.angle_gamma   90.00
#
_symmetry.space_group_name_H-M   'P 1'
#
loop_
_entity.id
_entity.type
_entity.pdbx_description
1 polymer ?
#
loop_
_entity_poly.entity_id
_entity_poly.type
_entity_poly.pdbx_seq_one_letter_code
_entity_poly.pdbx_strand_id
1 'polypeptide(L)'
;MMFNFFKNNNKKNKPTPRKENLDREAIQKRGMELAEVSKKRHAAGLPQQAKSQEDLSAVMYVFTDQWDYTIMKIGVDVPVLDDGSLRPSLRKKGFLPLNESVYILVSQIRSVDLEALQIEIDPELDRSMRRNLRGDDVIEKLQRCRKEDSPIFYIDEAFVDEVRAIIER
;
A
#
# COMPACT_ATOMS: atom_id res chain seq x y z
N MET A 1 2.98 19.17 -45.45
CA MET A 1 3.93 19.03 -44.32
C MET A 1 3.27 18.13 -43.29
N MET A 2 3.75 16.89 -43.16
CA MET A 2 3.26 15.92 -42.16
C MET A 2 4.20 15.96 -40.95
N PHE A 3 3.66 16.25 -39.77
CA PHE A 3 4.39 16.20 -38.51
C PHE A 3 4.56 14.74 -38.09
N ASN A 4 5.81 14.27 -38.06
CA ASN A 4 6.17 13.02 -37.41
C ASN A 4 6.15 13.24 -35.90
N PHE A 5 5.14 12.70 -35.22
CA PHE A 5 5.09 12.63 -33.77
C PHE A 5 6.23 11.76 -33.25
N PHE A 6 6.96 12.31 -32.27
CA PHE A 6 8.05 11.64 -31.57
C PHE A 6 7.58 10.32 -30.96
N LYS A 7 8.35 9.26 -31.23
CA LYS A 7 8.38 8.02 -30.44
C LYS A 7 8.71 8.38 -28.99
N ASN A 8 7.68 8.50 -28.14
CA ASN A 8 7.91 8.42 -26.70
C ASN A 8 8.25 6.97 -26.35
N ASN A 9 9.48 6.79 -25.89
CA ASN A 9 9.93 5.59 -25.19
C ASN A 9 9.12 5.44 -23.90
N ASN A 10 7.92 4.87 -24.00
CA ASN A 10 7.34 4.14 -22.89
C ASN A 10 8.25 2.93 -22.66
N LYS A 11 9.27 3.11 -21.82
CA LYS A 11 9.76 2.02 -20.98
C LYS A 11 8.54 1.58 -20.20
N LYS A 12 7.80 0.62 -20.76
CA LYS A 12 6.79 -0.14 -20.04
C LYS A 12 7.47 -0.55 -18.74
N ASN A 13 7.02 0.00 -17.62
CA ASN A 13 7.13 -0.67 -16.33
C ASN A 13 6.49 -2.04 -16.59
N LYS A 14 7.30 -3.01 -16.99
CA LYS A 14 6.86 -4.38 -17.07
C LYS A 14 6.55 -4.72 -15.61
N PRO A 15 5.31 -5.11 -15.26
CA PRO A 15 5.05 -5.60 -13.93
C PRO A 15 6.10 -6.67 -13.63
N THR A 16 6.80 -6.53 -12.51
CA THR A 16 7.77 -7.52 -12.06
C THR A 16 7.09 -8.89 -12.15
N PRO A 17 7.64 -9.85 -12.93
CA PRO A 17 6.98 -11.14 -13.09
C PRO A 17 6.83 -11.78 -11.71
N ARG A 18 5.58 -12.04 -11.31
CA ARG A 18 5.26 -12.78 -10.08
C ARG A 18 6.07 -14.07 -10.06
N LYS A 19 6.64 -14.45 -8.91
CA LYS A 19 7.07 -15.84 -8.72
C LYS A 19 5.81 -16.71 -8.84
N GLU A 20 5.82 -17.63 -9.79
CA GLU A 20 4.69 -18.44 -10.25
C GLU A 20 4.02 -19.36 -9.20
N ASN A 21 4.39 -19.34 -7.91
CA ASN A 21 3.83 -20.24 -6.90
C ASN A 21 3.84 -19.62 -5.50
N LEU A 22 3.01 -18.60 -5.25
CA LEU A 22 2.55 -18.35 -3.90
C LEU A 22 1.26 -19.14 -3.71
N ASP A 23 1.35 -20.33 -3.13
CA ASP A 23 0.18 -21.11 -2.75
C ASP A 23 -0.28 -20.75 -1.32
N ARG A 24 -1.34 -21.41 -0.85
CA ARG A 24 -1.87 -21.19 0.51
C ARG A 24 -0.84 -21.54 1.59
N GLU A 25 0.01 -22.53 1.36
CA GLU A 25 1.04 -22.96 2.31
C GLU A 25 2.11 -21.88 2.47
N ALA A 26 2.53 -21.27 1.36
CA ALA A 26 3.47 -20.16 1.35
C ALA A 26 2.93 -18.97 2.16
N ILE A 27 1.66 -18.58 1.96
CA ILE A 27 1.02 -17.52 2.75
C ILE A 27 0.98 -17.87 4.23
N GLN A 28 0.61 -19.10 4.56
CA GLN A 28 0.56 -19.53 5.95
C GLN A 28 1.94 -19.44 6.60
N LYS A 29 2.97 -19.88 5.90
CA LYS A 29 4.36 -19.77 6.35
C LYS A 29 4.75 -18.31 6.57
N ARG A 30 4.44 -17.41 5.63
CA ARG A 30 4.69 -15.98 5.80
C ARG A 30 3.96 -15.40 7.01
N GLY A 31 2.71 -15.80 7.23
CA GLY A 31 1.96 -15.42 8.41
C GLY A 31 2.64 -15.84 9.72
N MET A 32 3.20 -17.06 9.76
CA MET A 32 3.96 -17.55 10.91
C MET A 32 5.27 -16.77 11.12
N GLU A 33 6.00 -16.47 10.04
CA GLU A 33 7.22 -15.64 10.10
C GLU A 33 6.94 -14.26 10.72
N LEU A 34 5.88 -13.58 10.27
CA LEU A 34 5.49 -12.27 10.82
C LEU A 34 5.04 -12.38 12.29
N ALA A 35 4.37 -13.47 12.67
CA ALA A 35 4.02 -13.72 14.06
C ALA A 35 5.25 -13.92 14.96
N GLU A 36 6.31 -14.56 14.45
CA GLU A 36 7.58 -14.66 15.15
C GLU A 36 8.26 -13.30 15.32
N VAL A 37 8.22 -12.43 14.29
CA VAL A 37 8.70 -11.04 14.39
C VAL A 37 7.98 -10.30 15.52
N SER A 38 6.65 -10.42 15.60
CA SER A 38 5.87 -9.85 16.71
C SER A 38 6.35 -10.35 18.09
N LYS A 39 6.53 -11.66 18.25
CA LYS A 39 7.00 -12.26 19.51
C LYS A 39 8.38 -11.72 19.91
N LYS A 40 9.32 -11.64 18.96
CA LYS A 40 10.68 -11.11 19.20
C LYS A 40 10.65 -9.64 19.63
N ARG A 41 9.83 -8.80 18.96
CA ARG A 41 9.68 -7.39 19.33
C ARG A 41 9.06 -7.21 20.71
N HIS A 42 8.05 -8.01 21.05
CA HIS A 42 7.46 -8.00 22.38
C HIS A 42 8.48 -8.38 23.47
N ALA A 43 9.28 -9.42 23.23
CA ALA A 43 10.34 -9.83 24.15
C ALA A 43 11.44 -8.74 24.31
N ALA A 44 11.66 -7.93 23.28
CA ALA A 44 12.57 -6.78 23.30
C ALA A 44 11.96 -5.51 23.93
N GLY A 45 10.72 -5.58 24.46
CA GLY A 45 10.06 -4.43 25.07
C GLY A 45 9.61 -3.34 24.09
N LEU A 46 9.55 -3.64 22.78
CA LEU A 46 9.06 -2.71 21.78
C LEU A 46 7.53 -2.62 21.88
N PRO A 47 6.95 -1.44 22.18
CA PRO A 47 5.53 -1.30 22.37
C PRO A 47 4.78 -1.55 21.05
N GLN A 48 4.01 -2.63 21.01
CA GLN A 48 3.03 -2.89 19.94
C GLN A 48 1.68 -2.37 20.39
N GLN A 49 0.99 -1.65 19.51
CA GLN A 49 -0.20 -0.90 19.91
C GLN A 49 -1.49 -1.71 19.83
N ALA A 50 -1.44 -3.03 19.59
CA ALA A 50 -2.63 -3.83 19.36
C ALA A 50 -3.45 -4.04 20.65
N LYS A 51 -4.36 -3.13 20.97
CA LYS A 51 -5.35 -3.32 22.06
C LYS A 51 -6.41 -4.32 21.62
N SER A 52 -6.87 -5.15 22.54
CA SER A 52 -7.72 -6.34 22.32
C SER A 52 -9.18 -6.07 21.87
N GLN A 53 -9.50 -4.87 21.38
CA GLN A 53 -10.84 -4.49 20.86
C GLN A 53 -10.77 -3.83 19.47
N GLU A 54 -9.68 -4.07 18.76
CA GLU A 54 -9.29 -3.23 17.65
C GLU A 54 -10.00 -3.50 16.32
N ASP A 55 -10.21 -2.41 15.59
CA ASP A 55 -10.80 -2.35 14.26
C ASP A 55 -9.87 -3.03 13.23
N LEU A 56 -10.14 -4.30 12.92
CA LEU A 56 -9.42 -5.10 11.94
C LEU A 56 -9.88 -4.83 10.49
N SER A 57 -10.42 -3.65 10.22
CA SER A 57 -10.73 -3.26 8.85
C SER A 57 -9.46 -3.09 8.03
N ALA A 58 -9.46 -3.66 6.82
CA ALA A 58 -8.45 -3.40 5.82
C ALA A 58 -8.57 -1.93 5.40
N VAL A 59 -7.45 -1.21 5.45
CA VAL A 59 -7.40 0.21 5.07
C VAL A 59 -6.39 0.53 4.00
N MET A 60 -5.45 -0.38 3.74
CA MET A 60 -4.49 -0.23 2.66
C MET A 60 -4.11 -1.59 2.09
N TYR A 61 -3.92 -1.67 0.77
CA TYR A 61 -3.34 -2.81 0.10
C TYR A 61 -1.99 -2.40 -0.49
N VAL A 62 -0.97 -3.21 -0.24
CA VAL A 62 0.39 -2.97 -0.71
C VAL A 62 0.88 -4.20 -1.46
N PHE A 63 1.14 -4.02 -2.74
CA PHE A 63 1.63 -5.04 -3.64
C PHE A 63 3.15 -4.87 -3.79
N THR A 64 3.92 -5.85 -3.32
CA THR A 64 5.39 -5.84 -3.43
C THR A 64 5.85 -6.84 -4.49
N ASP A 65 7.16 -6.93 -4.74
CA ASP A 65 7.70 -7.91 -5.68
C ASP A 65 7.60 -9.36 -5.16
N GLN A 66 7.51 -9.54 -3.84
CA GLN A 66 7.55 -10.87 -3.20
C GLN A 66 6.23 -11.27 -2.55
N TRP A 67 5.58 -10.34 -1.86
CA TRP A 67 4.35 -10.60 -1.12
C TRP A 67 3.37 -9.44 -1.28
N ASP A 68 2.09 -9.79 -1.41
CA ASP A 68 1.02 -8.82 -1.38
C ASP A 68 0.47 -8.76 0.06
N TYR A 69 0.17 -7.56 0.55
CA TYR A 69 -0.30 -7.33 1.91
C TYR A 69 -1.60 -6.54 1.91
N THR A 70 -2.47 -6.88 2.86
CA THR A 70 -3.44 -5.93 3.40
C THR A 70 -2.88 -5.36 4.70
N ILE A 71 -3.07 -4.07 4.92
CA ILE A 71 -2.75 -3.39 6.16
C ILE A 71 -4.07 -3.07 6.84
N MET A 72 -4.21 -3.58 8.06
CA MET A 72 -5.35 -3.29 8.91
C MET A 72 -5.20 -1.89 9.51
N LYS A 73 -6.31 -1.25 9.89
CA LYS A 73 -6.32 0.10 10.49
C LYS A 73 -5.37 0.25 11.68
N ILE A 74 -5.16 -0.85 12.37
CA ILE A 74 -4.29 -0.96 13.53
C ILE A 74 -2.80 -1.06 13.15
N GLY A 75 -2.46 -0.88 11.89
CA GLY A 75 -1.09 -0.90 11.36
C GLY A 75 -0.49 -2.30 11.21
N VAL A 76 -1.30 -3.35 11.24
CA VAL A 76 -0.86 -4.74 11.12
C VAL A 76 -0.94 -5.20 9.67
N ASP A 77 0.18 -5.68 9.13
CA ASP A 77 0.33 -6.24 7.79
C ASP A 77 -0.03 -7.73 7.75
N VAL A 78 -0.98 -8.13 6.91
CA VAL A 78 -1.38 -9.52 6.72
C VAL A 78 -1.11 -9.91 5.27
N PRO A 79 -0.32 -10.98 5.01
CA PRO A 79 -0.06 -11.44 3.65
C PRO A 79 -1.36 -11.93 3.01
N VAL A 80 -1.58 -11.60 1.74
CA VAL A 80 -2.77 -11.96 0.97
C VAL A 80 -2.41 -12.59 -0.36
N LEU A 81 -3.30 -13.46 -0.83
CA LEU A 81 -3.25 -14.09 -2.15
C LEU A 81 -4.11 -13.22 -3.07
N ASP A 82 -3.48 -12.51 -4.00
CA ASP A 82 -4.19 -11.86 -5.09
C ASP A 82 -3.94 -12.65 -6.38
N ASP A 83 -4.98 -13.26 -6.93
CA ASP A 83 -4.95 -13.95 -8.23
C ASP A 83 -5.09 -12.98 -9.42
N GLY A 84 -5.08 -11.67 -9.15
CA GLY A 84 -5.32 -10.60 -10.11
C GLY A 84 -6.76 -10.07 -10.07
N SER A 85 -7.67 -10.72 -9.32
CA SER A 85 -9.05 -10.26 -9.15
C SER A 85 -9.20 -9.15 -8.11
N LEU A 86 -8.25 -8.98 -7.20
CA LEU A 86 -8.39 -8.04 -6.10
C LEU A 86 -8.33 -6.59 -6.60
N ARG A 87 -7.27 -6.23 -7.34
CA ARG A 87 -7.00 -4.84 -7.77
C ARG A 87 -8.16 -4.20 -8.53
N PRO A 88 -8.82 -4.86 -9.51
CA PRO A 88 -9.99 -4.30 -10.17
C PRO A 88 -11.18 -4.07 -9.22
N SER A 89 -11.29 -4.84 -8.14
CA SER A 89 -12.37 -4.72 -7.15
C SER A 89 -12.14 -3.62 -6.12
N LEU A 90 -10.88 -3.24 -5.85
CA LEU A 90 -10.52 -2.29 -4.80
C LEU A 90 -11.19 -0.93 -4.99
N ARG A 91 -11.24 -0.43 -6.23
CA ARG A 91 -11.92 0.84 -6.56
C ARG A 91 -13.39 0.85 -6.17
N LYS A 92 -14.10 -0.26 -6.44
CA LYS A 92 -15.52 -0.42 -6.07
C LYS A 92 -15.74 -0.47 -4.56
N LYS A 93 -14.69 -0.80 -3.79
CA LYS A 93 -14.69 -0.84 -2.32
C LYS A 93 -14.20 0.47 -1.70
N GLY A 94 -14.07 1.54 -2.48
CA GLY A 94 -13.66 2.85 -1.99
C GLY A 94 -12.16 2.97 -1.70
N PHE A 95 -11.33 2.13 -2.33
CA PHE A 95 -9.87 2.29 -2.29
C PHE A 95 -9.38 3.06 -3.51
N LEU A 96 -8.51 4.03 -3.29
CA LEU A 96 -7.83 4.81 -4.32
C LEU A 96 -6.39 4.33 -4.50
N PRO A 97 -5.91 4.17 -5.74
CA PRO A 97 -4.51 3.89 -6.00
C PRO A 97 -3.67 5.14 -5.71
N LEU A 98 -2.65 5.02 -4.86
CA LEU A 98 -1.59 6.03 -4.78
C LEU A 98 -0.64 5.88 -5.96
N ASN A 99 -0.40 4.63 -6.35
CA ASN A 99 0.35 4.21 -7.52
C ASN A 99 -0.12 2.81 -7.94
N GLU A 100 0.52 2.21 -8.94
CA GLU A 100 0.19 0.85 -9.42
C GLU A 100 0.27 -0.26 -8.34
N SER A 101 0.92 0.01 -7.22
CA SER A 101 1.25 -0.97 -6.17
C SER A 101 0.68 -0.65 -4.79
N VAL A 102 0.11 0.52 -4.55
CA VAL A 102 -0.38 0.92 -3.23
C VAL A 102 -1.77 1.50 -3.39
N TYR A 103 -2.72 0.97 -2.62
CA TYR A 103 -4.11 1.40 -2.61
C TYR A 103 -4.53 1.72 -1.19
N ILE A 104 -5.17 2.86 -0.96
CA ILE A 104 -5.63 3.27 0.37
C ILE A 104 -7.14 3.51 0.36
N LEU A 105 -7.82 3.14 1.44
CA LEU A 105 -9.23 3.43 1.65
C LEU A 105 -9.42 4.96 1.76
N VAL A 106 -10.36 5.51 0.98
CA VAL A 106 -10.61 6.97 0.91
C VAL A 106 -10.83 7.59 2.29
N SER A 107 -11.49 6.88 3.20
CA SER A 107 -11.76 7.39 4.56
C SER A 107 -10.51 7.61 5.41
N GLN A 108 -9.36 7.10 4.98
CA GLN A 108 -8.06 7.31 5.63
C GLN A 108 -7.22 8.40 4.97
N ILE A 109 -7.74 9.05 3.91
CA ILE A 109 -7.09 10.21 3.30
C ILE A 109 -7.59 11.46 4.01
N ARG A 110 -6.66 12.24 4.57
CA ARG A 110 -6.95 13.49 5.27
C ARG A 110 -6.98 14.68 4.33
N SER A 111 -6.02 14.76 3.42
CA SER A 111 -5.91 15.83 2.42
C SER A 111 -5.25 15.35 1.14
N VAL A 112 -5.53 16.04 0.04
CA VAL A 112 -4.97 15.75 -1.29
C VAL A 112 -4.44 17.05 -1.87
N ASP A 113 -3.17 17.03 -2.29
CA ASP A 113 -2.51 18.11 -3.03
C ASP A 113 -2.17 17.59 -4.43
N LEU A 114 -3.02 17.97 -5.39
CA LEU A 114 -2.88 17.55 -6.78
C LEU A 114 -1.77 18.29 -7.53
N GLU A 115 -1.31 19.44 -7.03
CA GLU A 115 -0.21 20.19 -7.64
C GLU A 115 1.14 19.60 -7.22
N ALA A 116 1.27 19.24 -5.94
CA ALA A 116 2.47 18.64 -5.39
C ALA A 116 2.52 17.10 -5.54
N LEU A 117 1.50 16.50 -6.17
CA LEU A 117 1.33 15.05 -6.32
C LEU A 117 1.45 14.32 -4.98
N GLN A 118 0.72 14.80 -3.97
CA GLN A 118 0.82 14.32 -2.59
C GLN A 118 -0.55 14.05 -1.98
N ILE A 119 -0.61 13.05 -1.11
CA ILE A 119 -1.73 12.88 -0.18
C ILE A 119 -1.22 12.83 1.25
N GLU A 120 -2.02 13.33 2.19
CA GLU A 120 -1.81 13.12 3.61
C GLU A 120 -2.76 12.03 4.08
N ILE A 121 -2.25 10.99 4.72
CA ILE A 121 -3.08 9.95 5.33
C ILE A 121 -3.44 10.32 6.78
N ASP A 122 -4.40 9.62 7.37
CA ASP A 122 -4.72 9.72 8.79
C ASP A 122 -3.44 9.54 9.65
N PRO A 123 -3.03 10.55 10.43
CA PRO A 123 -1.85 10.46 11.28
C PRO A 123 -1.90 9.35 12.34
N GLU A 124 -3.09 8.87 12.71
CA GLU A 124 -3.25 7.71 13.61
C GLU A 124 -2.94 6.39 12.90
N LEU A 125 -3.42 6.23 11.67
CA LEU A 125 -3.04 5.11 10.82
C LEU A 125 -1.52 5.11 10.60
N ASP A 126 -0.94 6.27 10.32
CA ASP A 126 0.49 6.42 10.13
C ASP A 126 1.31 5.96 11.35
N ARG A 127 0.95 6.47 12.53
CA ARG A 127 1.56 6.09 13.80
C ARG A 127 1.43 4.58 14.05
N SER A 128 0.29 4.00 13.72
CA SER A 128 0.03 2.57 13.89
C SER A 128 0.93 1.74 12.96
N MET A 129 1.00 2.09 11.68
CA MET A 129 1.87 1.40 10.71
C MET A 129 3.35 1.44 11.13
N ARG A 130 3.85 2.61 11.54
CA ARG A 130 5.24 2.77 11.99
C ARG A 130 5.62 1.89 13.17
N ARG A 131 4.65 1.56 14.03
CA ARG A 131 4.85 0.73 15.22
C ARG A 131 4.64 -0.76 14.93
N ASN A 132 3.66 -1.08 14.10
CA ASN A 132 3.09 -2.42 14.04
C ASN A 132 3.40 -3.20 12.75
N LEU A 133 3.87 -2.57 11.67
CA LEU A 133 4.24 -3.29 10.44
C LEU A 133 5.46 -4.21 10.67
N ARG A 134 5.44 -5.41 10.10
CA ARG A 134 6.43 -6.47 10.37
C ARG A 134 7.23 -6.89 9.15
N GLY A 135 6.63 -6.91 7.97
CA GLY A 135 7.32 -7.24 6.73
C GLY A 135 8.25 -6.12 6.28
N ASP A 136 9.55 -6.40 6.19
CA ASP A 136 10.55 -5.44 5.72
C ASP A 136 10.27 -4.97 4.28
N ASP A 137 9.71 -5.84 3.45
CA ASP A 137 9.28 -5.57 2.07
C ASP A 137 8.13 -4.56 1.98
N VAL A 138 7.10 -4.71 2.81
CA VAL A 138 5.99 -3.72 2.86
C VAL A 138 6.46 -2.40 3.46
N ILE A 139 7.32 -2.44 4.50
CA ILE A 139 7.91 -1.25 5.11
C ILE A 139 8.73 -0.49 4.07
N GLU A 140 9.64 -1.16 3.38
CA GLU A 140 10.48 -0.55 2.35
C GLU A 140 9.65 0.06 1.23
N LYS A 141 8.63 -0.66 0.73
CA LYS A 141 7.72 -0.16 -0.31
C LYS A 141 7.03 1.12 0.11
N LEU A 142 6.48 1.17 1.33
CA LEU A 142 5.80 2.35 1.84
C LEU A 142 6.76 3.52 2.08
N GLN A 143 7.97 3.26 2.58
CA GLN A 143 8.96 4.31 2.80
C GLN A 143 9.42 4.96 1.49
N ARG A 144 9.57 4.20 0.41
CA ARG A 144 9.90 4.75 -0.92
C ARG A 144 8.82 5.68 -1.46
N CYS A 145 7.56 5.46 -1.10
CA CYS A 145 6.44 6.31 -1.50
C CYS A 145 6.22 7.51 -0.55
N ARG A 146 6.93 7.57 0.58
CA ARG A 146 6.71 8.56 1.62
C ARG A 146 7.59 9.79 1.40
N LYS A 147 7.03 10.95 1.72
CA LYS A 147 7.79 12.19 1.85
C LYS A 147 8.47 12.22 3.22
N GLU A 148 9.77 11.89 3.22
CA GLU A 148 10.62 11.93 4.42
C GLU A 148 9.97 11.17 5.60
N ASP A 149 9.99 11.75 6.80
CA ASP A 149 9.39 11.18 8.00
C ASP A 149 7.96 11.70 8.26
N SER A 150 7.22 12.09 7.23
CA SER A 150 5.87 12.67 7.37
C SER A 150 4.75 11.67 7.03
N PRO A 151 3.49 11.89 7.44
CA PRO A 151 2.33 11.08 7.01
C PRO A 151 1.92 11.34 5.54
N ILE A 152 2.79 11.95 4.75
CA ILE A 152 2.52 12.34 3.36
C ILE A 152 3.12 11.31 2.41
N PHE A 153 2.34 10.88 1.43
CA PHE A 153 2.74 9.96 0.39
C PHE A 153 2.67 10.64 -0.97
N TYR A 154 3.66 10.35 -1.81
CA TYR A 154 3.64 10.71 -3.23
C TYR A 154 2.65 9.83 -3.99
N ILE A 155 1.95 10.44 -4.92
CA ILE A 155 0.99 9.79 -5.82
C ILE A 155 1.43 9.94 -7.28
N ASP A 156 1.08 8.97 -8.11
CA ASP A 156 1.37 9.01 -9.53
C ASP A 156 0.46 10.02 -10.26
N GLU A 157 0.96 10.64 -11.33
CA GLU A 157 0.18 11.56 -12.18
C GLU A 157 -1.11 10.91 -12.71
N ALA A 158 -1.06 9.60 -13.02
CA ALA A 158 -2.23 8.85 -13.46
C ALA A 158 -3.37 8.87 -12.42
N PHE A 159 -3.05 8.89 -11.13
CA PHE A 159 -4.07 9.05 -10.09
C PHE A 159 -4.61 10.48 -10.05
N VAL A 160 -3.77 11.49 -10.25
CA VAL A 160 -4.22 12.89 -10.31
C VAL A 160 -5.17 13.13 -11.47
N ASP A 161 -4.89 12.57 -12.64
CA ASP A 161 -5.78 12.66 -13.80
C ASP A 161 -7.14 12.04 -13.51
N GLU A 162 -7.17 10.90 -12.81
CA GLU A 162 -8.42 10.26 -12.38
C GLU A 162 -9.19 11.11 -11.36
N VAL A 163 -8.52 11.70 -10.37
CA VAL A 163 -9.18 12.55 -9.36
C VAL A 163 -9.71 13.83 -10.00
N ARG A 164 -8.95 14.48 -10.89
CA ARG A 164 -9.41 15.67 -11.64
C ARG A 164 -10.64 15.35 -12.47
N ALA A 165 -10.64 14.22 -13.18
CA ALA A 165 -11.79 13.80 -13.98
C ALA A 165 -13.07 13.53 -13.15
N ILE A 166 -12.93 13.23 -11.85
CA ILE A 166 -14.07 13.09 -10.93
C ILE A 166 -14.54 14.47 -10.42
N ILE A 167 -13.62 15.39 -10.12
CA ILE A 167 -13.95 16.72 -9.58
C ILE A 167 -14.54 17.65 -10.66
N GLU A 168 -14.06 17.55 -11.90
CA GLU A 168 -14.48 18.40 -13.03
C GLU A 168 -15.79 17.94 -13.70
N ARG A 169 -16.42 16.88 -13.17
CA ARG A 169 -17.73 16.37 -13.62
C ARG A 169 -18.88 16.94 -12.80
#